data_AF-A0A2E5LJS3-F1
#
_entry.id   AF-A0A2E5LJS3-F1
#
_cell.length_a   1.000
_cell.length_b   1.000
_cell.length_c   1.000
_cell.angle_alpha   90.00
_cell.angle_beta   90.00
_cell.angle_gamma   90.00
#
_symmetry.space_group_name_H-M   'P 1'
#
loop_
_entity.id
_entity.type
_entity.pdbx_description
1 polymer ?
#
loop_
_entity_poly.entity_id
_entity_poly.type
_entity_poly.pdbx_seq_one_letter_code
_entity_poly.pdbx_strand_id
1 'polypeptide(L)'
;MTQKTKNNNVGPNTGVQESGVSNSSKVSGDVDQKHAVSAVDPHNLVSDKSGSDVTIDKGLEANRPNDPSGLLGAAVWLMLSSGAHKHLFVTDFEWLVVPPILAKQFRLFRRNNVPVGFISWALLDDEVEARIINGSVKLAPNEWTIGKKFWIIDVIAPFGGGDDMLNDLKKNVFKDEVVKYIQADEDGRRVELLK
;
A
#
# COMPACT_ATOMS: atom_id res chain seq x y z
N MET A 1 63.24 0.30 -6.32
CA MET A 1 64.00 -0.47 -5.32
C MET A 1 63.10 -0.73 -4.10
N THR A 2 62.76 -2.00 -3.88
CA THR A 2 62.56 -2.67 -2.57
C THR A 2 61.41 -2.29 -1.60
N GLN A 3 60.37 -3.14 -1.63
CA GLN A 3 59.61 -3.85 -0.55
C GLN A 3 59.05 -3.16 0.72
N LYS A 4 57.76 -3.44 1.03
CA LYS A 4 57.29 -4.21 2.23
C LYS A 4 55.74 -4.39 2.22
N THR A 5 55.21 -5.62 2.07
CA THR A 5 54.50 -6.48 3.08
C THR A 5 53.15 -5.93 3.61
N LYS A 6 52.01 -6.66 3.75
CA LYS A 6 51.79 -8.05 4.20
C LYS A 6 50.28 -8.47 4.06
N ASN A 7 50.06 -9.71 3.58
CA ASN A 7 49.13 -10.79 3.98
C ASN A 7 47.62 -10.60 4.32
N ASN A 8 46.78 -11.24 3.48
CA ASN A 8 45.84 -12.36 3.72
C ASN A 8 45.31 -12.67 5.14
N ASN A 9 43.99 -12.91 5.25
CA ASN A 9 43.49 -14.23 5.71
C ASN A 9 42.04 -14.53 5.28
N VAL A 10 41.83 -15.76 4.79
CA VAL A 10 40.56 -16.38 4.36
C VAL A 10 40.37 -17.66 5.17
N GLY A 11 39.15 -17.87 5.69
CA GLY A 11 38.58 -19.16 6.11
C GLY A 11 38.69 -19.52 7.61
N PRO A 12 37.96 -20.55 8.09
CA PRO A 12 37.01 -21.43 7.38
C PRO A 12 35.62 -21.58 8.05
N ASN A 13 34.68 -22.10 7.25
CA ASN A 13 33.38 -22.63 7.63
C ASN A 13 33.52 -24.13 7.98
N THR A 14 33.04 -24.60 9.15
CA THR A 14 32.80 -26.03 9.45
C THR A 14 31.85 -26.24 10.63
N GLY A 15 30.83 -27.08 10.43
CA GLY A 15 30.28 -28.06 11.40
C GLY A 15 29.01 -27.68 12.18
N VAL A 16 28.10 -28.56 12.60
CA VAL A 16 27.79 -30.00 12.42
C VAL A 16 26.35 -30.22 12.96
N GLN A 17 25.74 -31.35 12.59
CA GLN A 17 24.43 -31.97 12.91
C GLN A 17 24.02 -32.07 14.40
N GLU A 18 22.71 -32.29 14.64
CA GLU A 18 22.05 -33.34 15.49
C GLU A 18 20.54 -32.96 15.68
N SER A 19 19.54 -33.70 15.19
CA SER A 19 18.89 -34.95 15.65
C SER A 19 18.10 -34.89 16.96
N GLY A 20 16.78 -35.16 16.87
CA GLY A 20 16.01 -35.92 17.86
C GLY A 20 15.29 -35.11 18.95
N VAL A 21 13.98 -35.36 19.10
CA VAL A 21 13.37 -35.99 20.30
C VAL A 21 11.86 -36.07 20.06
N SER A 22 11.39 -37.31 19.92
CA SER A 22 10.01 -37.75 20.18
C SER A 22 9.83 -37.92 21.68
N ASN A 23 8.67 -37.55 22.23
CA ASN A 23 8.21 -38.23 23.43
C ASN A 23 6.68 -38.26 23.56
N SER A 24 6.18 -39.47 23.76
CA SER A 24 4.83 -39.84 24.15
C SER A 24 4.88 -40.43 25.55
N SER A 25 3.99 -40.02 26.46
CA SER A 25 3.48 -40.86 27.56
C SER A 25 2.43 -40.06 28.33
N LYS A 26 1.15 -40.48 28.36
CA LYS A 26 0.48 -41.57 29.12
C LYS A 26 0.09 -41.17 30.55
N VAL A 27 -1.21 -41.35 30.85
CA VAL A 27 -1.81 -42.13 31.97
C VAL A 27 -2.74 -41.40 32.97
N SER A 28 -3.92 -42.05 33.11
CA SER A 28 -4.84 -42.24 34.26
C SER A 28 -5.71 -41.12 34.84
N GLY A 29 -6.98 -41.50 35.07
CA GLY A 29 -7.83 -40.98 36.15
C GLY A 29 -9.31 -41.25 35.92
N ASP A 30 -9.89 -42.16 36.69
CA ASP A 30 -11.28 -42.67 36.64
C ASP A 30 -12.30 -41.75 37.36
N VAL A 31 -13.55 -41.80 36.87
CA VAL A 31 -14.87 -41.67 37.57
C VAL A 31 -15.22 -40.33 38.28
N ASP A 32 -16.23 -39.60 37.80
CA ASP A 32 -17.65 -39.77 38.25
C ASP A 32 -18.66 -38.77 37.60
N GLN A 33 -19.90 -39.26 37.49
CA GLN A 33 -21.21 -38.55 37.41
C GLN A 33 -21.75 -37.87 36.13
N LYS A 34 -22.67 -38.63 35.48
CA LYS A 34 -24.06 -38.27 35.07
C LYS A 34 -24.30 -36.97 34.29
N HIS A 35 -24.75 -37.08 33.04
CA HIS A 35 -26.11 -36.73 32.54
C HIS A 35 -26.22 -37.10 31.04
N ALA A 36 -27.45 -37.41 30.61
CA ALA A 36 -27.82 -38.12 29.38
C ALA A 36 -27.34 -37.50 28.06
N VAL A 37 -27.02 -38.36 27.08
CA VAL A 37 -27.00 -37.99 25.65
C VAL A 37 -27.70 -39.07 24.83
N SER A 38 -28.88 -38.72 24.32
CA SER A 38 -29.58 -39.45 23.27
C SER A 38 -28.71 -39.49 22.02
N ALA A 39 -28.46 -40.69 21.48
CA ALA A 39 -27.80 -40.86 20.19
C ALA A 39 -28.57 -40.11 19.11
N VAL A 40 -27.88 -39.23 18.36
CA VAL A 40 -28.43 -38.51 17.21
C VAL A 40 -27.84 -39.16 15.96
N ASP A 41 -28.71 -39.65 15.10
CA ASP A 41 -28.37 -40.28 13.83
C ASP A 41 -27.52 -39.35 12.93
N PRO A 42 -26.45 -39.84 12.30
CA PRO A 42 -25.54 -39.02 11.49
C PRO A 42 -26.10 -38.61 10.11
N HIS A 43 -27.40 -38.78 9.87
CA HIS A 43 -28.05 -38.45 8.59
C HIS A 43 -29.04 -37.28 8.64
N ASN A 44 -29.06 -36.47 9.71
CA ASN A 44 -29.91 -35.28 9.74
C ASN A 44 -29.22 -34.06 10.36
N LEU A 45 -28.32 -33.45 9.59
CA LEU A 45 -27.78 -32.10 9.80
C LEU A 45 -27.78 -31.33 8.48
N VAL A 46 -28.96 -31.15 7.88
CA VAL A 46 -29.21 -30.08 6.92
C VAL A 46 -30.52 -29.41 7.31
N SER A 47 -30.41 -28.41 8.18
CA SER A 47 -31.30 -27.24 8.20
C SER A 47 -30.70 -26.18 9.10
N ASP A 48 -29.50 -25.72 8.74
CA ASP A 48 -29.06 -24.40 9.17
C ASP A 48 -29.15 -23.46 7.98
N LYS A 49 -29.71 -22.28 8.22
CA LYS A 49 -30.11 -21.33 7.19
C LYS A 49 -28.86 -20.78 6.51
N SER A 50 -28.59 -21.24 5.29
CA SER A 50 -27.70 -20.55 4.36
C SER A 50 -28.33 -19.21 3.97
N GLY A 51 -28.14 -18.22 4.82
CA GLY A 51 -28.38 -16.80 4.56
C GLY A 51 -27.05 -16.11 4.28
N SER A 52 -26.45 -16.41 3.12
CA SER A 52 -25.53 -15.48 2.46
C SER A 52 -25.70 -15.65 0.96
N ASP A 53 -26.89 -15.27 0.49
CA ASP A 53 -27.05 -14.97 -0.93
C ASP A 53 -26.22 -13.71 -1.19
N VAL A 54 -24.95 -13.91 -1.58
CA VAL A 54 -24.16 -12.86 -2.23
C VAL A 54 -24.88 -12.60 -3.54
N THR A 55 -25.89 -11.74 -3.46
CA THR A 55 -26.61 -11.24 -4.62
C THR A 55 -25.60 -10.42 -5.41
N ILE A 56 -25.09 -11.00 -6.49
CA ILE A 56 -24.31 -10.27 -7.50
C ILE A 56 -25.30 -9.34 -8.20
N ASP A 57 -25.59 -8.21 -7.57
CA ASP A 57 -26.39 -7.15 -8.15
C ASP A 57 -25.55 -6.49 -9.26
N LYS A 58 -25.67 -7.05 -10.46
CA LYS A 58 -25.05 -6.55 -11.69
C LYS A 58 -25.43 -5.09 -12.00
N GLY A 59 -26.48 -4.55 -11.35
CA GLY A 59 -26.93 -3.17 -11.51
C GLY A 59 -26.15 -2.15 -10.67
N LEU A 60 -25.43 -2.57 -9.64
CA LEU A 60 -24.80 -1.67 -8.65
C LEU A 60 -23.33 -1.32 -8.94
N GLU A 61 -22.68 -2.08 -9.82
CA GLU A 61 -21.26 -1.91 -10.21
C GLU A 61 -21.03 -0.74 -11.17
N ALA A 62 -22.04 -0.34 -11.95
CA ALA A 62 -21.85 0.54 -13.09
C ALA A 62 -21.60 2.02 -12.74
N ASN A 63 -21.84 2.46 -11.50
CA ASN A 63 -21.71 3.89 -11.17
C ASN A 63 -21.53 4.19 -9.67
N ARG A 64 -20.49 3.63 -9.05
CA ARG A 64 -19.96 4.17 -7.79
C ARG A 64 -18.77 5.08 -8.11
N PRO A 65 -18.98 6.39 -8.34
CA PRO A 65 -17.90 7.30 -8.73
C PRO A 65 -16.72 7.36 -7.73
N ASN A 66 -16.89 6.81 -6.52
CA ASN A 66 -15.90 6.83 -5.43
C ASN A 66 -15.76 5.48 -4.69
N ASP A 67 -16.03 4.34 -5.34
CA ASP A 67 -15.71 3.03 -4.73
C ASP A 67 -14.18 2.87 -4.60
N PRO A 68 -13.63 2.54 -3.42
CA PRO A 68 -12.18 2.41 -3.24
C PRO A 68 -11.53 1.40 -4.19
N SER A 69 -12.20 0.29 -4.51
CA SER A 69 -11.68 -0.73 -5.43
C SER A 69 -11.64 -0.20 -6.86
N GLY A 70 -12.69 0.50 -7.29
CA GLY A 70 -12.73 1.18 -8.58
C GLY A 70 -11.68 2.28 -8.73
N LEU A 71 -11.43 3.04 -7.65
CA LEU A 71 -10.39 4.07 -7.61
C LEU A 71 -8.98 3.47 -7.67
N LEU A 72 -8.73 2.41 -6.90
CA LEU A 72 -7.47 1.68 -6.94
C LEU A 72 -7.23 1.09 -8.34
N GLY A 73 -8.24 0.46 -8.93
CA GLY A 73 -8.16 -0.08 -10.29
C GLY A 73 -7.84 1.00 -11.33
N ALA A 74 -8.45 2.18 -11.22
CA ALA A 74 -8.16 3.31 -12.12
C ALA A 74 -6.73 3.85 -11.94
N ALA A 75 -6.25 3.97 -10.70
CA ALA A 75 -4.87 4.38 -10.41
C ALA A 75 -3.86 3.37 -10.96
N VAL A 76 -4.06 2.07 -10.69
CA VAL A 76 -3.19 1.00 -11.18
C VAL A 76 -3.18 0.94 -12.71
N TRP A 77 -4.32 1.13 -13.37
CA TRP A 77 -4.38 1.21 -14.83
C TRP A 77 -3.53 2.36 -15.40
N LEU A 78 -3.55 3.53 -14.75
CA LEU A 78 -2.69 4.66 -15.10
C LEU A 78 -1.20 4.34 -14.85
N MET A 79 -0.88 3.68 -13.75
CA MET A 79 0.49 3.27 -13.40
C MET A 79 1.08 2.30 -14.42
N LEU A 80 0.30 1.32 -14.89
CA LEU A 80 0.71 0.38 -15.93
C LEU A 80 1.07 1.09 -17.25
N SER A 81 0.42 2.22 -17.51
CA SER A 81 0.68 3.05 -18.68
C SER A 81 1.84 4.05 -18.47
N SER A 82 2.34 4.19 -17.24
CA SER A 82 3.42 5.12 -16.88
C SER A 82 4.77 4.40 -16.80
N GLY A 83 5.75 4.87 -17.56
CA GLY A 83 7.10 4.30 -17.53
C GLY A 83 7.76 4.33 -16.15
N ALA A 84 7.43 5.34 -15.32
CA ALA A 84 7.97 5.51 -13.97
C ALA A 84 7.33 4.55 -12.94
N HIS A 85 6.11 4.06 -13.19
CA HIS A 85 5.33 3.33 -12.20
C HIS A 85 5.08 1.85 -12.56
N LYS A 86 5.21 1.48 -13.84
CA LYS A 86 4.88 0.13 -14.33
C LYS A 86 5.70 -1.02 -13.73
N HIS A 87 6.78 -0.73 -13.02
CA HIS A 87 7.67 -1.70 -12.39
C HIS A 87 7.54 -1.77 -10.86
N LEU A 88 6.60 -1.02 -10.28
CA LEU A 88 6.31 -1.09 -8.85
C LEU A 88 5.70 -2.44 -8.49
N PHE A 89 5.97 -2.90 -7.27
CA PHE A 89 5.39 -4.12 -6.76
C PHE A 89 3.96 -3.86 -6.30
N VAL A 90 3.12 -4.90 -6.29
CA VAL A 90 1.74 -4.81 -5.77
C VAL A 90 1.72 -4.30 -4.32
N THR A 91 2.71 -4.68 -3.52
CA THR A 91 2.88 -4.20 -2.14
C THR A 91 3.13 -2.70 -2.04
N ASP A 92 3.58 -2.05 -3.12
CA ASP A 92 3.79 -0.60 -3.11
C ASP A 92 2.47 0.18 -3.10
N PHE A 93 1.40 -0.42 -3.62
CA PHE A 93 0.09 0.23 -3.63
C PHE A 93 -0.48 0.43 -2.23
N GLU A 94 -0.11 -0.43 -1.27
CA GLU A 94 -0.55 -0.34 0.13
C GLU A 94 -0.09 0.96 0.79
N TRP A 95 1.09 1.49 0.41
CA TRP A 95 1.61 2.73 0.98
C TRP A 95 1.45 3.93 0.06
N LEU A 96 1.43 3.72 -1.27
CA LEU A 96 1.41 4.80 -2.26
C LEU A 96 0.01 5.21 -2.72
N VAL A 97 -0.93 4.25 -2.82
CA VAL A 97 -2.22 4.45 -3.50
C VAL A 97 -3.41 4.29 -2.55
N VAL A 98 -3.38 3.28 -1.68
CA VAL A 98 -4.47 3.01 -0.74
C VAL A 98 -4.65 4.16 0.27
N PRO A 99 -3.62 4.66 0.96
CA PRO A 99 -3.80 5.69 1.98
C PRO A 99 -4.40 7.00 1.46
N PRO A 100 -3.97 7.58 0.32
CA PRO A 100 -4.60 8.80 -0.20
C PRO A 100 -6.03 8.59 -0.63
N ILE A 101 -6.38 7.41 -1.16
CA ILE A 101 -7.78 7.08 -1.50
C ILE A 101 -8.64 7.10 -0.24
N LEU A 102 -8.20 6.43 0.83
CA LEU A 102 -8.94 6.37 2.09
C LEU A 102 -9.02 7.74 2.77
N ALA A 103 -7.95 8.52 2.72
CA ALA A 103 -7.90 9.89 3.24
C ALA A 103 -8.63 10.90 2.34
N LYS A 104 -9.10 10.50 1.16
CA LYS A 104 -9.65 11.39 0.11
C LYS A 104 -8.68 12.52 -0.28
N GLN A 105 -7.39 12.25 -0.20
CA GLN A 105 -6.31 13.17 -0.56
C GLN A 105 -5.72 12.82 -1.93
N PHE A 106 -6.61 12.77 -2.91
CA PHE A 106 -6.25 12.51 -4.29
C PHE A 106 -7.21 13.23 -5.24
N ARG A 107 -6.81 13.34 -6.49
CA ARG A 107 -7.69 13.72 -7.59
C ARG A 107 -7.47 12.81 -8.77
N LEU A 108 -8.56 12.21 -9.24
CA LEU A 108 -8.60 11.35 -10.42
C LEU A 108 -9.21 12.13 -11.59
N PHE A 109 -8.41 12.36 -12.61
CA PHE A 109 -8.80 13.06 -13.83
C PHE A 109 -9.37 12.07 -14.83
N ARG A 110 -10.49 12.43 -15.43
CA ARG A 110 -11.15 11.62 -16.46
C ARG A 110 -11.45 12.45 -17.70
N ARG A 111 -11.31 11.81 -18.87
CA ARG A 111 -11.76 12.33 -20.16
C ARG A 111 -12.66 11.28 -20.80
N ASN A 112 -13.91 11.66 -21.10
CA ASN A 112 -14.93 10.74 -21.62
C ASN A 112 -15.07 9.46 -20.75
N ASN A 113 -15.09 9.64 -19.43
CA ASN A 113 -15.14 8.58 -18.42
C ASN A 113 -13.90 7.66 -18.32
N VAL A 114 -12.87 7.89 -19.14
CA VAL A 114 -11.60 7.15 -19.07
C VAL A 114 -10.64 7.89 -18.14
N PRO A 115 -10.01 7.22 -17.15
CA PRO A 115 -8.98 7.84 -16.34
C PRO A 115 -7.82 8.32 -17.23
N VAL A 116 -7.29 9.52 -16.97
CA VAL A 116 -6.16 10.08 -17.74
C VAL A 116 -5.05 10.60 -16.85
N GLY A 117 -5.31 10.82 -15.57
CA GLY A 117 -4.28 11.10 -14.59
C GLY A 117 -4.77 10.96 -13.16
N PHE A 118 -3.83 10.73 -12.25
CA PHE A 118 -4.06 10.60 -10.82
C PHE A 118 -2.99 11.38 -10.08
N ILE A 119 -3.40 12.22 -9.15
CA ILE A 119 -2.48 12.98 -8.30
C ILE A 119 -2.88 12.74 -6.84
N SER A 120 -1.91 12.44 -5.98
CA SER A 120 -2.10 12.28 -4.54
C SER A 120 -1.28 13.28 -3.74
N TRP A 121 -1.79 13.66 -2.57
CA TRP A 121 -1.07 14.54 -1.65
C TRP A 121 -1.19 14.09 -0.20
N ALA A 122 -0.27 14.56 0.63
CA ALA A 122 -0.22 14.36 2.07
C ALA A 122 -0.20 15.70 2.81
N LEU A 123 -0.66 15.70 4.06
CA LEU A 123 -0.49 16.80 5.00
C LEU A 123 0.49 16.35 6.08
N LEU A 124 1.72 16.82 5.97
CA LEU A 124 2.84 16.36 6.78
C LEU A 124 3.13 17.30 7.94
N ASP A 125 3.75 16.76 8.98
CA ASP A 125 4.42 17.54 10.02
C ASP A 125 5.90 17.77 9.67
N ASP A 126 6.62 18.40 10.59
CA ASP A 126 8.03 18.76 10.39
C ASP A 126 8.95 17.54 10.31
N GLU A 127 8.67 16.50 11.10
CA GLU A 127 9.50 15.30 11.18
C GLU A 127 9.39 14.47 9.90
N VAL A 128 8.15 14.22 9.44
CA VAL A 128 7.91 13.46 8.23
C VAL A 128 8.37 14.24 6.99
N GLU A 129 8.17 15.55 6.95
CA GLU A 129 8.69 16.40 5.87
C GLU A 129 10.22 16.29 5.76
N ALA A 130 10.94 16.45 6.87
CA ALA A 130 12.41 16.35 6.87
C ALA A 130 12.89 14.98 6.35
N ARG A 131 12.18 13.90 6.71
CA ARG A 131 12.50 12.54 6.25
C ARG A 131 12.33 12.38 4.73
N ILE A 132 11.26 12.95 4.16
CA ILE A 132 11.01 12.92 2.72
C ILE A 132 12.09 13.71 1.97
N ILE A 133 12.44 14.90 2.46
CA ILE A 133 13.51 15.74 1.88
C ILE A 133 14.84 14.97 1.84
N ASN A 134 15.11 14.17 2.89
CA ASN A 134 16.31 13.33 2.98
C ASN A 134 16.23 12.02 2.17
N GLY A 135 15.18 11.84 1.37
CA GLY A 135 15.07 10.79 0.36
C GLY A 135 14.29 9.54 0.77
N SER A 136 13.72 9.50 1.97
CA SER A 136 12.81 8.42 2.38
C SER A 136 11.35 8.86 2.17
N VAL A 137 10.86 8.58 0.95
CA VAL A 137 9.56 9.04 0.44
C VAL A 137 8.38 8.16 0.86
N LYS A 138 8.64 7.00 1.48
CA LYS A 138 7.58 6.08 1.92
C LYS A 138 6.91 6.64 3.17
N LEU A 139 5.60 6.80 3.08
CA LEU A 139 4.73 7.22 4.17
C LEU A 139 4.01 6.02 4.77
N ALA A 140 3.96 5.95 6.09
CA ALA A 140 3.02 5.11 6.81
C ALA A 140 1.59 5.69 6.69
N PRO A 141 0.52 4.86 6.77
CA PRO A 141 -0.85 5.34 6.54
C PRO A 141 -1.28 6.53 7.40
N ASN A 142 -0.87 6.59 8.66
CA ASN A 142 -1.18 7.69 9.58
C ASN A 142 -0.46 9.00 9.22
N GLU A 143 0.69 8.93 8.55
CA GLU A 143 1.50 10.10 8.21
C GLU A 143 0.90 10.94 7.07
N TRP A 144 -0.01 10.37 6.29
CA TRP A 144 -0.70 11.09 5.21
C TRP A 144 -1.51 12.31 5.70
N THR A 145 -1.90 12.32 6.97
CA THR A 145 -2.81 13.32 7.57
C THR A 145 -2.26 13.94 8.86
N ILE A 146 -0.99 13.69 9.19
CA ILE A 146 -0.43 13.95 10.53
C ILE A 146 -0.23 15.45 10.83
N GLY A 147 -0.09 16.28 9.80
CA GLY A 147 0.23 17.69 9.96
C GLY A 147 -0.58 18.62 9.07
N LYS A 148 0.08 19.67 8.57
CA LYS A 148 -0.56 20.76 7.82
C LYS A 148 0.20 21.18 6.56
N LYS A 149 1.39 20.61 6.32
CA LYS A 149 2.22 20.97 5.16
C LYS A 149 1.79 20.14 3.97
N PHE A 150 1.28 20.80 2.94
CA PHE A 150 0.86 20.12 1.72
C PHE A 150 2.04 19.61 0.91
N TRP A 151 2.02 18.33 0.61
CA TRP A 151 3.01 17.64 -0.21
C TRP A 151 2.32 16.83 -1.29
N ILE A 152 2.63 17.08 -2.56
CA ILE A 152 2.27 16.14 -3.62
C ILE A 152 3.24 14.96 -3.52
N ILE A 153 2.67 13.77 -3.37
CA ILE A 153 3.44 12.53 -3.20
C ILE A 153 3.62 11.82 -4.53
N ASP A 154 2.58 11.83 -5.38
CA ASP A 154 2.64 11.17 -6.68
C ASP A 154 1.81 11.92 -7.74
N VAL A 155 2.33 11.89 -8.97
CA VAL A 155 1.70 12.44 -10.19
C VAL A 155 1.81 11.39 -11.29
N ILE A 156 0.69 10.75 -11.59
CA ILE A 156 0.59 9.71 -12.60
C ILE A 156 -0.18 10.29 -13.79
N ALA A 157 0.53 10.79 -14.80
CA ALA A 157 -0.04 11.38 -16.02
C ALA A 157 0.57 10.77 -17.30
N PRO A 158 0.30 9.48 -17.59
CA PRO A 158 0.99 8.72 -18.64
C PRO A 158 0.71 9.23 -20.07
N PHE A 159 -0.35 10.03 -20.26
CA PHE A 159 -0.75 10.59 -21.55
C PHE A 159 -0.38 12.08 -21.70
N GLY A 160 0.47 12.59 -20.82
CA GLY A 160 0.80 14.02 -20.73
C GLY A 160 -0.27 14.83 -19.98
N GLY A 161 -0.11 16.16 -19.98
CA GLY A 161 -1.02 17.09 -19.32
C GLY A 161 -0.87 17.17 -17.79
N GLY A 162 0.23 16.64 -17.23
CA GLY A 162 0.51 16.71 -15.79
C GLY A 162 0.53 18.15 -15.26
N ASP A 163 1.11 19.08 -16.02
CA ASP A 163 1.15 20.51 -15.65
C ASP A 163 -0.25 21.14 -15.58
N ASP A 164 -1.13 20.80 -16.53
CA ASP A 164 -2.53 21.28 -16.52
C ASP A 164 -3.30 20.72 -15.32
N MET A 165 -3.07 19.45 -14.97
CA MET A 165 -3.66 18.81 -13.80
C MET A 165 -3.17 19.47 -12.50
N LEU A 166 -1.87 19.74 -12.38
CA LEU A 166 -1.28 20.44 -11.25
C LEU A 166 -1.84 21.87 -11.12
N ASN A 167 -1.97 22.58 -12.23
CA ASN A 167 -2.60 23.90 -12.28
C ASN A 167 -4.07 23.87 -11.81
N ASP A 168 -4.82 22.83 -12.18
CA ASP A 168 -6.18 22.63 -11.71
C ASP A 168 -6.24 22.31 -10.20
N LEU A 169 -5.30 21.51 -9.66
CA LEU A 169 -5.21 21.30 -8.20
C LEU A 169 -4.90 22.60 -7.46
N LYS A 170 -3.94 23.38 -7.95
CA LYS A 170 -3.59 24.67 -7.35
C LYS A 170 -4.81 25.60 -7.26
N LYS A 171 -5.60 25.68 -8.33
CA LYS A 171 -6.77 26.58 -8.38
C LYS A 171 -7.95 26.07 -7.55
N ASN A 172 -8.16 24.76 -7.48
CA ASN A 172 -9.41 24.19 -6.96
C ASN A 172 -9.27 23.47 -5.62
N VAL A 173 -8.07 22.99 -5.27
CA VAL A 173 -7.80 22.21 -4.06
C VAL A 173 -6.90 22.99 -3.10
N PHE A 174 -5.79 23.55 -3.59
CA PHE A 174 -4.74 24.17 -2.76
C PHE A 174 -4.81 25.70 -2.76
N LYS A 175 -6.02 26.26 -2.67
CA LYS A 175 -6.20 27.72 -2.66
C LYS A 175 -5.46 28.33 -1.48
N ASP A 176 -4.55 29.25 -1.77
CA ASP A 176 -3.72 29.97 -0.79
C ASP A 176 -2.74 29.09 0.02
N GLU A 177 -2.54 27.83 -0.38
CA GLU A 177 -1.65 26.90 0.31
C GLU A 177 -0.28 26.81 -0.38
N VAL A 178 0.77 26.65 0.43
CA VAL A 178 2.11 26.34 -0.08
C VAL A 178 2.21 24.82 -0.22
N VAL A 179 2.34 24.35 -1.46
CA VAL A 179 2.43 22.93 -1.78
C VAL A 179 3.84 22.61 -2.26
N LYS A 180 4.43 21.56 -1.69
CA LYS A 180 5.76 21.07 -2.04
C LYS A 180 5.67 19.76 -2.81
N TYR A 181 6.69 19.46 -3.61
CA TYR A 181 6.85 18.16 -4.25
C TYR A 181 8.33 17.87 -4.52
N ILE A 182 8.68 16.62 -4.76
CA ILE A 182 10.03 16.25 -5.21
C ILE A 182 10.04 16.11 -6.72
N GLN A 183 10.98 16.79 -7.37
CA GLN A 183 11.35 16.56 -8.75
C GLN A 183 12.69 15.82 -8.79
N ALA A 184 12.73 14.67 -9.47
CA ALA A 184 13.98 14.00 -9.79
C ALA A 184 14.56 14.64 -11.06
N ASP A 185 15.79 15.12 -10.99
CA ASP A 185 16.55 15.67 -12.12
C ASP A 185 17.92 14.97 -12.26
N GLU A 186 18.73 15.39 -13.22
CA GLU A 186 20.06 14.81 -13.46
C GLU A 186 21.04 15.02 -12.29
N ASP A 187 20.79 16.02 -11.44
CA ASP A 187 21.63 16.38 -10.29
C ASP A 187 21.16 15.72 -8.97
N GLY A 188 19.98 15.08 -8.96
CA GLY A 188 19.43 14.38 -7.79
C GLY A 188 17.94 14.63 -7.58
N ARG A 189 17.53 14.79 -6.31
CA ARG A 189 16.15 15.11 -5.93
C ARG A 189 16.11 16.55 -5.42
N ARG A 190 15.26 17.38 -6.03
CA ARG A 190 15.03 18.75 -5.59
C ARG A 190 13.62 18.91 -5.05
N VAL A 191 13.49 19.66 -3.97
CA VAL A 191 12.20 20.08 -3.43
C VAL A 191 11.77 21.32 -4.20
N GLU A 192 10.62 21.22 -4.87
CA GLU A 192 10.02 22.30 -5.62
C GLU A 192 8.75 22.80 -4.94
N LEU A 193 8.40 24.05 -5.22
CA LEU A 193 7.14 24.65 -4.81
C LEU A 193 6.20 24.66 -6.01
N LEU A 194 4.96 24.25 -5.80
CA LEU A 194 3.92 24.41 -6.80
C LEU A 194 3.59 25.90 -6.94
N LYS A 195 4.17 26.53 -7.96
CA LYS A 195 4.12 27.98 -8.18
C LYS A 195 2.85 28.48 -8.82
#